data_AF-A0A0D3H1M8-F1
#
_entry.id   AF-A0A0D3H1M8-F1
#
_cell.length_a   1.000
_cell.length_b   1.000
_cell.length_c   1.000
_cell.angle_alpha   90.00
_cell.angle_beta   90.00
_cell.angle_gamma   90.00
#
_symmetry.space_group_name_H-M   'P 1'
#
loop_
_entity.id
_entity.type
_entity.pdbx_description
1 polymer ?
#
loop_
_entity_poly.entity_id
_entity_poly.type
_entity_poly.pdbx_seq_one_letter_code
_entity_poly.pdbx_strand_id
1 'polypeptide(L)'
;MVLGKSIRRSNGHASSSSSILDGDDTSSASGGGMSIYYQKINQRVAVLEKVAVSVHESRASTREAALASLVGALEGFVPAHFIGWHLRGEIVRGCCASIKKGAAAKEARLALRAVALLAVTLGPGSKRRILPAETASGGGMSIYYQKINQRVAVLEKVAVSVHESRASTREAALASLVGALEGFVPAHFIGWHLRGEIVRGCCASIKKGAAKEARLALRAVALLAVTLGPGSKRRILPAETRQPTRPLVIVALESLAVVAFVDVAAENMDDTEACMKALWGLIRPSTGPKLAGAARKTSPHVLAAAVSAWTLVLTTTDGWKKKKAAASSPAAWRDTAAHLASLLHSDSRAVRMAAGEALAVTIEMKLLTRDSNGALISGVAARASELANEAAGAGVGKANFVEQKELFKSITTFLAGGKAPASSVRASSSHHGRLTASTWTDIVRLNFLRRFLGGGFLPHLQGKVLMGEEAPLIGQVFVVKEDDMAMDHKKKVEKQRTLNRERQIVSDLKHGSSHV
;
A
#
# COMPACT_ATOMS: atom_id res chain seq x y z
N MET A 1 59.93 38.36 21.42
CA MET A 1 60.90 38.43 22.53
C MET A 1 60.24 37.74 23.72
N VAL A 2 60.67 36.62 24.29
CA VAL A 2 61.96 35.91 24.28
C VAL A 2 61.68 34.41 24.35
N LEU A 3 62.51 33.66 23.63
CA LEU A 3 62.66 32.20 23.63
C LEU A 3 63.13 31.66 25.00
N GLY A 4 62.77 30.42 25.35
CA GLY A 4 63.51 29.66 26.36
C GLY A 4 63.33 28.15 26.26
N LYS A 5 64.25 27.49 25.55
CA LYS A 5 64.40 26.02 25.41
C LYS A 5 64.99 25.38 26.67
N SER A 6 64.65 24.10 26.91
CA SER A 6 65.54 22.94 27.24
C SER A 6 64.84 21.94 28.17
N ILE A 7 65.11 20.63 28.23
CA ILE A 7 65.73 19.59 27.39
C ILE A 7 65.53 18.26 28.18
N ARG A 8 65.17 17.17 27.46
CA ARG A 8 65.50 15.73 27.65
C ARG A 8 65.04 14.84 28.84
N ARG A 9 64.59 13.63 28.41
CA ARG A 9 64.85 12.24 28.88
C ARG A 9 64.16 11.81 30.19
N SER A 10 63.74 10.56 30.43
CA SER A 10 63.62 9.30 29.67
C SER A 10 62.99 8.26 30.60
N ASN A 11 62.29 7.26 30.02
CA ASN A 11 62.08 5.88 30.50
C ASN A 11 61.30 5.61 31.79
N GLY A 12 60.47 4.54 31.71
CA GLY A 12 60.40 3.55 32.79
C GLY A 12 58.99 3.19 33.24
N HIS A 13 58.48 2.08 32.72
CA HIS A 13 57.41 1.29 33.33
C HIS A 13 57.72 0.96 34.79
N ALA A 14 56.71 1.02 35.67
CA ALA A 14 56.32 -0.09 36.57
C ALA A 14 55.20 0.36 37.52
N SER A 15 54.19 -0.49 37.61
CA SER A 15 52.98 -0.41 38.43
C SER A 15 53.28 -0.42 39.94
N SER A 16 52.45 0.26 40.75
CA SER A 16 51.56 -0.34 41.77
C SER A 16 51.09 0.67 42.83
N SER A 17 49.83 0.48 43.26
CA SER A 17 49.24 0.83 44.58
C SER A 17 48.43 2.14 44.72
N SER A 18 47.12 1.95 44.46
CA SER A 18 45.91 2.43 45.17
C SER A 18 45.92 3.65 46.09
N SER A 19 45.02 4.60 45.82
CA SER A 19 43.98 5.07 46.77
C SER A 19 42.83 5.76 45.99
N ILE A 20 41.67 5.10 45.88
CA ILE A 20 40.37 5.46 46.50
C ILE A 20 39.86 6.88 46.13
N LEU A 21 38.80 6.96 45.30
CA LEU A 21 37.45 7.48 45.65
C LEU A 21 36.59 7.74 44.39
N ASP A 22 35.43 7.08 44.38
CA ASP A 22 34.10 7.44 43.87
C ASP A 22 33.79 7.69 42.38
N GLY A 23 32.83 6.90 41.88
CA GLY A 23 32.00 7.21 40.71
C GLY A 23 31.34 5.98 40.10
N ASP A 24 30.11 5.65 40.54
CA ASP A 24 29.26 4.53 40.12
C ASP A 24 29.31 4.16 38.62
N ASP A 25 29.74 2.92 38.36
CA ASP A 25 29.54 2.18 37.12
C ASP A 25 28.14 1.56 37.06
N THR A 26 27.26 2.10 36.21
CA THR A 26 26.16 1.31 35.62
C THR A 26 26.11 1.50 34.11
N SER A 27 27.17 1.08 33.41
CA SER A 27 27.05 0.73 31.99
C SER A 27 28.17 -0.23 31.54
N SER A 28 27.79 -1.30 30.83
CA SER A 28 28.58 -1.95 29.75
C SER A 28 28.50 -3.49 29.62
N ALA A 29 27.56 -4.20 30.24
CA ALA A 29 27.46 -5.67 30.04
C ALA A 29 26.55 -6.15 28.88
N SER A 30 25.74 -5.31 28.21
CA SER A 30 24.70 -5.78 27.27
C SER A 30 25.03 -5.68 25.77
N GLY A 31 26.13 -5.02 25.37
CA GLY A 31 26.45 -4.76 23.95
C GLY A 31 27.03 -5.95 23.18
N GLY A 32 27.81 -6.82 23.84
CA GLY A 32 28.46 -7.97 23.19
C GLY A 32 27.50 -9.11 22.84
N GLY A 33 26.51 -9.37 23.70
CA GLY A 33 25.56 -10.47 23.53
C GLY A 33 24.63 -10.29 22.33
N MET A 34 24.14 -9.06 22.10
CA MET A 34 23.27 -8.75 20.96
C MET A 34 24.02 -8.92 19.62
N SER A 35 25.28 -8.47 19.53
CA SER A 35 26.10 -8.58 18.31
C SER A 35 26.41 -10.04 17.96
N ILE A 36 26.77 -10.85 18.96
CA ILE A 36 27.04 -12.29 18.78
C ILE A 36 25.76 -13.04 18.37
N TYR A 37 24.60 -12.64 18.90
CA TYR A 37 23.31 -13.22 18.54
C TYR A 37 22.96 -13.00 17.06
N TYR A 38 23.07 -11.77 16.55
CA TYR A 38 22.83 -11.48 15.13
C TYR A 38 23.86 -12.13 14.21
N GLN A 39 25.13 -12.21 14.63
CA GLN A 39 26.16 -12.90 13.86
C GLN A 39 25.86 -14.39 13.70
N LYS A 40 25.40 -15.06 14.77
CA LYS A 40 24.95 -16.46 14.73
C LYS A 40 23.73 -16.66 13.84
N ILE A 41 22.77 -15.74 13.86
CA ILE A 41 21.61 -15.79 12.95
C ILE A 41 22.05 -15.65 11.50
N ASN A 42 22.90 -14.68 11.17
CA ASN A 42 23.37 -14.46 9.79
C ASN A 42 24.17 -15.65 9.25
N GLN A 43 24.99 -16.28 10.10
CA GLN A 43 25.70 -17.52 9.73
C GLN A 43 24.73 -18.64 9.36
N ARG A 44 23.63 -18.80 10.10
CA ARG A 44 22.60 -19.82 9.82
C ARG A 44 21.77 -19.49 8.58
N VAL A 45 21.51 -18.21 8.31
CA VAL A 45 20.86 -17.76 7.08
C VAL A 45 21.74 -18.06 5.86
N ALA A 46 23.05 -17.83 5.94
CA ALA A 46 23.99 -18.20 4.88
C ALA A 46 24.03 -19.72 4.63
N VAL A 47 23.86 -20.54 5.69
CA VAL A 47 23.71 -22.00 5.54
C VAL A 47 22.42 -22.35 4.80
N LEU A 48 21.30 -21.70 5.12
CA LEU A 48 20.02 -21.92 4.43
C LEU A 48 20.15 -21.60 2.92
N GLU A 49 20.79 -20.49 2.56
CA GLU A 49 21.07 -20.08 1.17
C GLU A 49 21.92 -21.11 0.42
N LYS A 50 22.98 -21.61 1.05
CA LYS A 50 23.82 -22.66 0.46
C LYS A 50 23.05 -23.98 0.28
N VAL A 51 22.24 -24.38 1.25
CA VAL A 51 21.47 -25.62 1.17
C VAL A 51 20.38 -25.56 0.10
N ALA A 52 19.74 -24.41 -0.11
CA ALA A 52 18.71 -24.26 -1.15
C ALA A 52 19.22 -24.61 -2.56
N VAL A 53 20.53 -24.45 -2.82
CA VAL A 53 21.16 -24.88 -4.07
C VAL A 53 21.55 -26.37 -3.99
N SER A 54 22.23 -26.77 -2.91
CA SER A 54 22.79 -28.13 -2.78
C SER A 54 21.75 -29.24 -2.61
N VAL A 55 20.52 -28.92 -2.18
CA VAL A 55 19.42 -29.89 -2.03
C VAL A 55 18.90 -30.40 -3.39
N HIS A 56 19.22 -29.71 -4.48
CA HIS A 56 18.85 -30.11 -5.84
C HIS A 56 19.98 -30.86 -6.58
N GLU A 57 21.11 -31.12 -5.92
CA GLU A 57 22.28 -31.73 -6.55
C GLU A 57 22.00 -33.18 -7.02
N SER A 58 22.69 -33.59 -8.08
CA SER A 58 22.59 -34.93 -8.67
C SER A 58 23.06 -36.04 -7.71
N ARG A 59 24.14 -35.77 -6.96
CA ARG A 59 24.78 -36.72 -6.03
C ARG A 59 24.04 -36.81 -4.69
N ALA A 60 23.68 -38.04 -4.28
CA ALA A 60 22.94 -38.30 -3.04
C ALA A 60 23.71 -37.89 -1.77
N SER A 61 25.01 -38.19 -1.70
CA SER A 61 25.85 -37.82 -0.55
C SER A 61 25.91 -36.30 -0.31
N THR A 62 25.90 -35.50 -1.38
CA THR A 62 25.87 -34.03 -1.29
C THR A 62 24.52 -33.52 -0.79
N ARG A 63 23.41 -34.09 -1.27
CA ARG A 63 22.06 -33.74 -0.77
C ARG A 63 21.89 -34.12 0.69
N GLU A 64 22.37 -35.29 1.10
CA GLU A 64 22.33 -35.72 2.52
C GLU A 64 23.11 -34.77 3.44
N ALA A 65 24.32 -34.36 3.05
CA ALA A 65 25.12 -33.40 3.81
C ALA A 65 24.44 -32.03 3.88
N ALA A 66 23.81 -31.59 2.79
CA ALA A 66 23.05 -30.34 2.75
C ALA A 66 21.81 -30.40 3.67
N LEU A 67 21.05 -31.49 3.65
CA LEU A 67 19.89 -31.69 4.52
C LEU A 67 20.28 -31.77 6.00
N ALA A 68 21.40 -32.42 6.33
CA ALA A 68 21.93 -32.45 7.70
C ALA A 68 22.32 -31.05 8.20
N SER A 69 22.97 -30.26 7.35
CA SER A 69 23.34 -28.86 7.66
C SER A 69 22.11 -27.98 7.87
N LEU A 70 21.07 -28.17 7.06
CA LEU A 70 19.79 -27.48 7.19
C LEU A 70 19.07 -27.80 8.50
N VAL A 71 19.02 -29.07 8.89
CA VAL A 71 18.44 -29.48 10.18
C VAL A 71 19.17 -28.78 11.32
N GLY A 72 20.51 -28.79 11.33
CA GLY A 72 21.29 -28.12 12.37
C GLY A 72 21.09 -26.59 12.41
N ALA A 73 20.94 -25.95 11.24
CA ALA A 73 20.67 -24.52 11.17
C ALA A 73 19.28 -24.17 11.73
N LEU A 74 18.26 -24.98 11.44
CA LEU A 74 16.89 -24.77 11.90
C LEU A 74 16.74 -25.08 13.41
N GLU A 75 17.39 -26.13 13.91
CA GLU A 75 17.44 -26.44 15.36
C GLU A 75 18.10 -25.32 16.17
N GLY A 76 19.04 -24.61 15.55
CA GLY A 76 19.70 -23.48 16.17
C GLY A 76 18.79 -22.29 16.50
N PHE A 77 17.57 -22.23 15.93
CA PHE A 77 16.70 -21.06 15.83
C PHE A 77 17.14 -20.05 14.75
N VAL A 78 16.22 -19.81 13.82
CA VAL A 78 16.28 -18.76 12.79
C VAL A 78 14.92 -18.07 12.75
N PRO A 79 14.81 -16.74 12.94
CA PRO A 79 13.51 -16.09 12.91
C PRO A 79 12.88 -16.18 11.51
N ALA A 80 11.57 -16.43 11.45
CA ALA A 80 10.84 -16.65 10.19
C ALA A 80 11.07 -15.56 9.13
N HIS A 81 11.17 -14.29 9.54
CA HIS A 81 11.35 -13.16 8.62
C HIS A 81 12.72 -13.12 7.91
N PHE A 82 13.72 -13.86 8.39
CA PHE A 82 15.01 -14.03 7.71
C PHE A 82 14.99 -15.14 6.65
N ILE A 83 14.02 -16.05 6.70
CA ILE A 83 13.88 -17.11 5.70
C ILE A 83 13.01 -16.57 4.56
N GLY A 84 13.63 -16.06 3.51
CA GLY A 84 12.95 -15.51 2.32
C GLY A 84 12.07 -16.56 1.61
N TRP A 85 11.03 -16.11 0.90
CA TRP A 85 10.07 -17.01 0.25
C TRP A 85 10.69 -17.95 -0.80
N HIS A 86 11.59 -17.42 -1.64
CA HIS A 86 12.32 -18.22 -2.63
C HIS A 86 13.10 -19.35 -1.95
N LEU A 87 13.78 -19.02 -0.86
CA LEU A 87 14.57 -19.94 -0.07
C LEU A 87 13.72 -21.08 0.53
N ARG A 88 12.54 -20.75 1.07
CA ARG A 88 11.57 -21.74 1.57
C ARG A 88 11.10 -22.67 0.46
N GLY A 89 10.76 -22.10 -0.70
CA GLY A 89 10.24 -22.85 -1.84
C GLY A 89 11.25 -23.84 -2.41
N GLU A 90 12.50 -23.42 -2.60
CA GLU A 90 13.60 -24.30 -3.04
C GLU A 90 13.87 -25.41 -2.02
N ILE A 91 14.00 -25.08 -0.74
CA ILE A 91 14.27 -26.05 0.32
C ILE A 91 13.15 -27.11 0.41
N VAL A 92 11.88 -26.68 0.40
CA VAL A 92 10.74 -27.61 0.46
C VAL A 92 10.68 -28.49 -0.78
N ARG A 93 10.90 -27.91 -1.98
CA ARG A 93 10.90 -28.69 -3.24
C ARG A 93 12.01 -29.72 -3.26
N GLY A 94 13.21 -29.34 -2.80
CA GLY A 94 14.35 -30.24 -2.63
C GLY A 94 14.05 -31.37 -1.64
N CYS A 95 13.51 -31.04 -0.47
CA CYS A 95 13.10 -32.05 0.52
C CYS A 95 12.04 -33.00 -0.04
N CYS A 96 11.02 -32.49 -0.75
CA CYS A 96 10.01 -33.33 -1.40
C CYS A 96 10.62 -34.25 -2.47
N ALA A 97 11.59 -33.77 -3.26
CA ALA A 97 12.28 -34.59 -4.24
C ALA A 97 13.11 -35.70 -3.57
N SER A 98 13.80 -35.40 -2.46
CA SER A 98 14.54 -36.37 -1.64
C SER A 98 13.62 -37.42 -0.99
N ILE A 99 12.41 -37.04 -0.59
CA ILE A 99 11.39 -37.98 -0.06
C ILE A 99 10.85 -38.88 -1.18
N LYS A 100 10.53 -38.31 -2.35
CA LYS A 100 10.01 -39.07 -3.52
C LYS A 100 11.04 -40.02 -4.12
N LYS A 101 12.34 -39.67 -4.12
CA LYS A 101 13.40 -40.44 -4.78
C LYS A 101 13.75 -41.76 -4.09
N GLY A 102 13.28 -42.04 -2.87
CA GLY A 102 13.29 -43.37 -2.22
C GLY A 102 14.64 -44.09 -2.04
N ALA A 103 15.76 -43.55 -2.55
CA ALA A 103 16.99 -44.31 -2.75
C ALA A 103 17.89 -44.45 -1.50
N ALA A 104 17.70 -43.62 -0.47
CA ALA A 104 18.44 -43.72 0.79
C ALA A 104 17.54 -43.37 1.98
N ALA A 105 17.35 -44.33 2.90
CA ALA A 105 16.50 -44.16 4.08
C ALA A 105 16.95 -42.99 4.99
N LYS A 106 18.23 -42.59 4.91
CA LYS A 106 18.81 -41.48 5.67
C LYS A 106 18.45 -40.11 5.07
N GLU A 107 18.57 -39.94 3.75
CA GLU A 107 18.17 -38.73 3.02
C GLU A 107 16.70 -38.37 3.27
N ALA A 108 15.78 -39.33 3.14
CA ALA A 108 14.35 -39.11 3.32
C ALA A 108 14.00 -38.70 4.77
N ARG A 109 14.66 -39.30 5.78
CA ARG A 109 14.47 -38.92 7.19
C ARG A 109 14.93 -37.51 7.50
N LEU A 110 16.08 -37.11 6.95
CA LEU A 110 16.60 -35.74 7.11
C LEU A 110 15.68 -34.72 6.42
N ALA A 111 15.18 -35.04 5.23
CA ALA A 111 14.22 -34.20 4.52
C ALA A 111 12.90 -34.02 5.29
N LEU A 112 12.34 -35.10 5.85
CA LEU A 112 11.14 -35.03 6.70
C LEU A 112 11.36 -34.17 7.95
N ARG A 113 12.50 -34.36 8.64
CA ARG A 113 12.85 -33.57 9.82
C ARG A 113 13.05 -32.09 9.49
N ALA A 114 13.72 -31.79 8.38
CA ALA A 114 13.91 -30.42 7.93
C ALA A 114 12.59 -29.72 7.62
N VAL A 115 11.66 -30.39 6.95
CA VAL A 115 10.32 -29.86 6.66
C VAL A 115 9.53 -29.61 7.95
N ALA A 116 9.60 -30.52 8.92
CA ALA A 116 8.94 -30.36 10.22
C ALA A 116 9.50 -29.15 11.01
N LEU A 117 10.82 -29.02 11.07
CA LEU A 117 11.47 -27.89 11.75
C LEU A 117 11.20 -26.55 11.04
N LEU A 118 11.15 -26.55 9.71
CA LEU A 118 10.73 -25.39 8.95
C LEU A 118 9.29 -25.01 9.29
N ALA A 119 8.37 -25.98 9.37
CA ALA A 119 6.99 -25.74 9.76
C ALA A 119 6.88 -25.10 11.17
N VAL A 120 7.63 -25.62 12.14
CA VAL A 120 7.69 -25.09 13.51
C VAL A 120 8.23 -23.66 13.53
N THR A 121 9.30 -23.40 12.78
CA THR A 121 9.95 -22.08 12.69
C THR A 121 9.02 -21.01 12.10
N LEU A 122 8.10 -21.42 11.23
CA LEU A 122 7.17 -20.51 10.54
C LEU A 122 5.86 -20.27 11.31
N GLY A 123 5.54 -21.10 12.30
CA GLY A 123 4.38 -20.95 13.18
C GLY A 123 3.00 -21.17 12.53
N PRO A 124 1.94 -21.38 13.33
CA PRO A 124 0.59 -21.73 12.89
C PRO A 124 -0.17 -20.59 12.17
N GLY A 125 0.34 -19.37 12.18
CA GLY A 125 -0.20 -18.22 11.42
C GLY A 125 0.20 -18.21 9.94
N SER A 126 1.11 -19.09 9.53
CA SER A 126 1.40 -19.34 8.13
C SER A 126 0.25 -20.12 7.52
N LYS A 127 -0.81 -19.45 7.05
CA LYS A 127 -1.93 -20.05 6.26
C LYS A 127 -1.47 -20.60 4.89
N ARG A 128 -0.31 -21.24 4.81
CA ARG A 128 0.16 -21.99 3.66
C ARG A 128 0.45 -23.39 4.13
N ARG A 129 -0.55 -24.25 3.91
CA ARG A 129 -0.42 -25.69 3.82
C ARG A 129 0.91 -25.98 3.11
N ILE A 130 1.81 -26.73 3.75
CA ILE A 130 2.96 -27.34 3.08
C ILE A 130 2.34 -28.30 2.06
N LEU A 131 1.94 -27.77 0.92
CA LEU A 131 1.36 -28.55 -0.15
C LEU A 131 2.53 -29.32 -0.77
N PRO A 132 2.39 -30.65 -0.92
CA PRO A 132 3.27 -31.41 -1.78
C PRO A 132 3.32 -30.70 -3.12
N ALA A 133 4.54 -30.44 -3.60
CA ALA A 133 4.72 -30.11 -5.00
C ALA A 133 4.01 -31.20 -5.83
N GLU A 134 3.06 -30.74 -6.64
CA GLU A 134 2.24 -31.46 -7.62
C GLU A 134 0.99 -32.15 -7.07
N THR A 135 -0.15 -31.47 -7.23
CA THR A 135 -1.39 -31.98 -7.84
C THR A 135 -2.40 -30.82 -7.88
N ALA A 136 -2.14 -29.83 -8.73
CA ALA A 136 -3.16 -28.85 -9.10
C ALA A 136 -3.21 -28.81 -10.62
N SER A 137 -4.16 -29.55 -11.18
CA SER A 137 -4.57 -29.58 -12.58
C SER A 137 -5.22 -28.26 -13.04
N GLY A 138 -4.70 -27.12 -12.60
CA GLY A 138 -5.17 -25.79 -12.99
C GLY A 138 -3.99 -24.89 -13.37
N GLY A 139 -3.66 -24.82 -14.66
CA GLY A 139 -2.53 -24.02 -15.17
C GLY A 139 -2.56 -22.52 -14.80
N GLY A 140 -3.70 -21.98 -14.37
CA GLY A 140 -3.85 -20.57 -14.00
C GLY A 140 -3.05 -20.13 -12.76
N MET A 141 -2.87 -21.00 -11.77
CA MET A 141 -2.19 -20.63 -10.51
C MET A 141 -0.66 -20.58 -10.68
N SER A 142 -0.10 -21.49 -11.49
CA SER A 142 1.34 -21.50 -11.85
C SER A 142 1.74 -20.24 -12.64
N ILE A 143 0.92 -19.83 -13.62
CA ILE A 143 1.15 -18.61 -14.42
C ILE A 143 1.13 -17.35 -13.55
N TYR A 144 0.26 -17.29 -12.54
CA TYR A 144 0.16 -16.15 -11.64
C TYR A 144 1.44 -15.95 -10.81
N TYR A 145 1.96 -17.03 -10.20
CA TYR A 145 3.22 -16.97 -9.46
C TYR A 145 4.42 -16.64 -10.35
N GLN A 146 4.45 -17.17 -11.58
CA GLN A 146 5.50 -16.82 -12.55
C GLN A 146 5.52 -15.32 -12.86
N LYS A 147 4.35 -14.70 -13.05
CA LYS A 147 4.22 -13.24 -13.26
C LYS A 147 4.68 -12.44 -12.04
N ILE A 148 4.39 -12.90 -10.82
CA ILE A 148 4.87 -12.25 -9.59
C ILE A 148 6.41 -12.33 -9.54
N ASN A 149 6.99 -13.50 -9.76
CA ASN A 149 8.46 -13.67 -9.72
C ASN A 149 9.17 -12.80 -10.76
N GLN A 150 8.62 -12.69 -11.97
CA GLN A 150 9.14 -11.78 -12.99
C GLN A 150 9.17 -10.32 -12.52
N ARG A 151 8.11 -9.86 -11.83
CA ARG A 151 8.06 -8.50 -11.28
C ARG A 151 9.03 -8.31 -10.11
N VAL A 152 9.19 -9.30 -9.25
CA VAL A 152 10.17 -9.25 -8.16
C VAL A 152 11.60 -9.14 -8.71
N ALA A 153 11.93 -9.92 -9.75
CA ALA A 153 13.22 -9.80 -10.42
C ALA A 153 13.44 -8.39 -11.04
N VAL A 154 12.38 -7.75 -11.55
CA VAL A 154 12.43 -6.35 -11.98
C VAL A 154 12.75 -5.43 -10.81
N LEU A 155 12.10 -5.59 -9.65
CA LEU A 155 12.38 -4.78 -8.46
C LEU A 155 13.85 -4.92 -8.00
N GLU A 156 14.39 -6.15 -8.00
CA GLU A 156 15.79 -6.42 -7.65
C GLU A 156 16.76 -5.72 -8.60
N LYS A 157 16.52 -5.79 -9.90
CA LYS A 157 17.33 -5.07 -10.90
C LYS A 157 17.25 -3.55 -10.72
N VAL A 158 16.04 -3.03 -10.48
CA VAL A 158 15.79 -1.60 -10.28
C VAL A 158 16.53 -1.08 -9.05
N ALA A 159 16.58 -1.85 -7.95
CA ALA A 159 17.23 -1.42 -6.72
C ALA A 159 18.71 -1.07 -6.89
N VAL A 160 19.37 -1.66 -7.90
CA VAL A 160 20.72 -1.27 -8.33
C VAL A 160 20.65 -0.10 -9.32
N SER A 161 19.85 -0.24 -10.39
CA SER A 161 19.82 0.72 -11.50
C SER A 161 19.32 2.12 -11.12
N VAL A 162 18.55 2.27 -10.04
CA VAL A 162 18.07 3.57 -9.55
C VAL A 162 19.19 4.45 -8.96
N HIS A 163 20.35 3.86 -8.65
CA HIS A 163 21.54 4.59 -8.15
C HIS A 163 22.58 4.87 -9.23
N GLU A 164 22.30 4.51 -10.48
CA GLU A 164 23.22 4.70 -11.59
C GLU A 164 23.54 6.17 -11.85
N SER A 165 24.76 6.45 -12.31
CA SER A 165 25.20 7.81 -12.60
C SER A 165 24.41 8.43 -13.77
N ARG A 166 24.03 7.62 -14.76
CA ARG A 166 23.34 8.06 -15.97
C ARG A 166 21.84 8.25 -15.73
N ALA A 167 21.35 9.48 -15.95
CA ALA A 167 19.94 9.84 -15.73
C ALA A 167 18.95 9.01 -16.57
N SER A 168 19.26 8.72 -17.83
CA SER A 168 18.39 7.91 -18.69
C SER A 168 18.21 6.48 -18.17
N THR A 169 19.23 5.91 -17.54
CA THR A 169 19.17 4.57 -16.92
C THR A 169 18.29 4.59 -15.69
N ARG A 170 18.46 5.59 -14.81
CA ARG A 170 17.59 5.77 -13.64
C ARG A 170 16.13 5.97 -14.03
N GLU A 171 15.87 6.79 -15.05
CA GLU A 171 14.51 7.02 -15.55
C GLU A 171 13.86 5.75 -16.09
N ALA A 172 14.58 4.95 -16.89
CA ALA A 172 14.10 3.67 -17.39
C ALA A 172 13.83 2.68 -16.25
N ALA A 173 14.71 2.62 -15.25
CA ALA A 173 14.53 1.80 -14.06
C ALA A 173 13.26 2.19 -13.27
N LEU A 174 13.04 3.50 -13.06
CA LEU A 174 11.85 4.01 -12.38
C LEU A 174 10.57 3.72 -13.19
N ALA A 175 10.61 3.78 -14.52
CA ALA A 175 9.48 3.41 -15.36
C ALA A 175 9.15 1.91 -15.23
N SER A 176 10.17 1.03 -15.25
CA SER A 176 10.00 -0.41 -15.02
C SER A 176 9.47 -0.70 -13.62
N LEU A 177 9.91 0.05 -12.61
CA LEU A 177 9.43 -0.07 -11.23
C LEU A 177 7.94 0.24 -11.13
N VAL A 178 7.50 1.37 -11.71
CA VAL A 178 6.09 1.76 -11.72
C VAL A 178 5.25 0.68 -12.39
N GLY A 179 5.67 0.18 -13.56
CA GLY A 179 4.94 -0.89 -14.26
C GLY A 179 4.86 -2.20 -13.47
N ALA A 180 5.95 -2.59 -12.80
CA ALA A 180 5.96 -3.78 -11.95
C ALA A 180 5.01 -3.65 -10.75
N LEU A 181 5.02 -2.50 -10.09
CA LEU A 181 4.14 -2.21 -8.94
C LEU A 181 2.68 -2.06 -9.38
N GLU A 182 2.37 -1.39 -10.49
CA GLU A 182 1.01 -1.30 -11.05
C GLU A 182 0.43 -2.69 -11.38
N GLY A 183 1.29 -3.63 -11.77
CA GLY A 183 0.93 -5.02 -11.97
C GLY A 183 0.48 -5.75 -10.71
N PHE A 184 0.71 -5.20 -9.52
CA PHE A 184 0.62 -5.84 -8.20
C PHE A 184 1.75 -6.84 -7.91
N VAL A 185 2.41 -6.62 -6.77
CA VAL A 185 3.40 -7.51 -6.15
C VAL A 185 3.03 -7.63 -4.67
N PRO A 186 2.85 -8.81 -4.08
CA PRO A 186 2.52 -8.88 -2.66
C PRO A 186 3.67 -8.42 -1.76
N ALA A 187 3.37 -7.74 -0.66
CA ALA A 187 4.38 -7.11 0.21
C ALA A 187 5.46 -8.07 0.72
N HIS A 188 5.10 -9.32 1.02
CA HIS A 188 6.01 -10.33 1.54
C HIS A 188 7.07 -10.81 0.53
N PHE A 189 6.87 -10.53 -0.76
CA PHE A 189 7.89 -10.78 -1.79
C PHE A 189 8.94 -9.67 -1.87
N ILE A 190 8.66 -8.49 -1.29
CA ILE A 190 9.58 -7.36 -1.31
C ILE A 190 10.38 -7.37 0.01
N GLY A 191 11.63 -7.85 -0.05
CA GLY A 191 12.52 -7.89 1.12
C GLY A 191 12.83 -6.50 1.68
N TRP A 192 13.13 -6.41 2.98
CA TRP A 192 13.39 -5.12 3.66
C TRP A 192 14.53 -4.31 3.03
N HIS A 193 15.66 -4.97 2.71
CA HIS A 193 16.80 -4.33 2.04
C HIS A 193 16.39 -3.73 0.69
N LEU A 194 15.61 -4.49 -0.08
CA LEU A 194 15.11 -4.06 -1.38
C LEU A 194 14.23 -2.80 -1.28
N ARG A 195 13.34 -2.75 -0.26
CA ARG A 195 12.52 -1.56 0.03
C ARG A 195 13.39 -0.34 0.30
N GLY A 196 14.40 -0.50 1.16
CA GLY A 196 15.30 0.58 1.55
C GLY A 196 16.05 1.19 0.36
N GLU A 197 16.61 0.33 -0.50
CA GLU A 197 17.36 0.75 -1.69
C GLU A 197 16.48 1.47 -2.71
N ILE A 198 15.28 0.95 -2.97
CA ILE A 198 14.31 1.57 -3.88
C ILE A 198 13.88 2.95 -3.37
N VAL A 199 13.53 3.06 -2.07
CA VAL A 199 13.11 4.34 -1.48
C VAL A 199 14.25 5.36 -1.52
N ARG A 200 15.48 4.95 -1.16
CA ARG A 200 16.66 5.82 -1.22
C ARG A 200 16.89 6.35 -2.63
N GLY A 201 16.76 5.50 -3.65
CA GLY A 201 16.94 5.88 -5.05
C GLY A 201 15.85 6.82 -5.55
N CYS A 202 14.60 6.56 -5.16
CA CYS A 202 13.49 7.46 -5.46
C CYS A 202 13.68 8.83 -4.80
N CYS A 203 14.11 8.88 -3.53
CA CYS A 203 14.41 10.15 -2.85
C CYS A 203 15.51 10.94 -3.57
N ALA A 204 16.58 10.27 -4.02
CA ALA A 204 17.63 10.93 -4.80
C ALA A 204 17.09 11.49 -6.13
N SER A 205 16.27 10.71 -6.82
CA SER A 205 15.61 11.08 -8.08
C SER A 205 14.63 12.25 -7.91
N ILE A 206 13.92 12.32 -6.79
CA ILE A 206 13.03 13.43 -6.44
C ILE A 206 13.82 14.71 -6.14
N LYS A 207 14.94 14.60 -5.43
CA LYS A 207 15.75 15.76 -5.02
C LYS A 207 16.63 16.32 -6.15
N LYS A 208 17.20 15.45 -6.99
CA LYS A 208 18.24 15.81 -7.96
C LYS A 208 17.89 15.45 -9.41
N GLY A 209 16.86 14.64 -9.63
CA GLY A 209 16.51 14.14 -10.96
C GLY A 209 15.78 15.16 -11.84
N ALA A 210 15.70 14.85 -13.12
CA ALA A 210 14.90 15.64 -14.07
C ALA A 210 13.40 15.53 -13.76
N ALA A 211 12.57 16.43 -14.32
CA ALA A 211 11.13 16.46 -14.01
C ALA A 211 10.39 15.14 -14.27
N LYS A 212 10.78 14.38 -15.30
CA LYS A 212 10.21 13.07 -15.62
C LYS A 212 10.65 11.99 -14.63
N GLU A 213 11.94 11.98 -14.30
CA GLU A 213 12.55 11.11 -13.28
C GLU A 213 11.89 11.32 -11.90
N ALA A 214 11.77 12.57 -11.45
CA ALA A 214 11.12 12.93 -10.19
C ALA A 214 9.64 12.51 -10.15
N ARG A 215 8.92 12.66 -11.27
CA ARG A 215 7.52 12.23 -11.39
C ARG A 215 7.38 10.72 -11.23
N LEU A 216 8.22 9.95 -11.91
CA LEU A 216 8.21 8.48 -11.82
C LEU A 216 8.58 8.02 -10.41
N ALA A 217 9.56 8.67 -9.78
CA ALA A 217 9.96 8.37 -8.41
C ALA A 217 8.84 8.66 -7.39
N LEU A 218 8.16 9.81 -7.48
CA LEU A 218 7.00 10.12 -6.64
C LEU A 218 5.89 9.07 -6.78
N ARG A 219 5.62 8.63 -8.01
CA ARG A 219 4.59 7.62 -8.29
C ARG A 219 5.00 6.24 -7.77
N ALA A 220 6.25 5.83 -8.02
CA ALA A 220 6.79 4.56 -7.54
C ALA A 220 6.74 4.46 -6.01
N VAL A 221 7.08 5.54 -5.33
CA VAL A 221 7.04 5.65 -3.88
C VAL A 221 5.63 5.44 -3.31
N ALA A 222 4.63 6.11 -3.90
CA ALA A 222 3.24 5.96 -3.46
C ALA A 222 2.67 4.57 -3.81
N LEU A 223 3.02 3.98 -4.95
CA LEU A 223 2.65 2.60 -5.30
C LEU A 223 3.30 1.57 -4.37
N LEU A 224 4.55 1.81 -3.96
CA LEU A 224 5.23 0.97 -2.98
C LEU A 224 4.49 1.07 -1.64
N ALA A 225 4.09 2.26 -1.20
CA ALA A 225 3.27 2.42 0.01
C ALA A 225 1.97 1.61 -0.09
N VAL A 226 1.21 1.76 -1.18
CA VAL A 226 -0.04 0.98 -1.44
C VAL A 226 0.20 -0.53 -1.39
N THR A 227 1.35 -0.97 -1.89
CA THR A 227 1.75 -2.37 -1.92
C THR A 227 2.07 -2.90 -0.52
N LEU A 228 2.81 -2.12 0.27
CA LEU A 228 3.30 -2.54 1.58
C LEU A 228 2.23 -2.47 2.68
N GLY A 229 1.30 -1.52 2.59
CA GLY A 229 0.24 -1.35 3.59
C GLY A 229 0.69 -0.58 4.84
N PRO A 230 -0.22 -0.41 5.83
CA PRO A 230 0.00 0.39 7.03
C PRO A 230 1.12 -0.17 7.90
N GLY A 231 1.85 0.71 8.61
CA GLY A 231 2.90 0.31 9.54
C GLY A 231 4.25 0.03 8.88
N SER A 232 4.41 0.45 7.62
CA SER A 232 5.68 0.40 6.90
C SER A 232 6.58 1.53 7.40
N LYS A 233 7.08 1.40 8.65
CA LYS A 233 7.90 2.36 9.38
C LYS A 233 9.13 2.81 8.58
N ARG A 234 8.96 3.76 7.66
CA ARG A 234 10.03 4.60 7.10
C ARG A 234 9.38 5.77 6.36
N ARG A 235 9.82 6.96 6.76
CA ARG A 235 9.43 8.28 6.27
C ARG A 235 9.51 8.34 4.74
N ILE A 236 8.40 8.06 4.09
CA ILE A 236 8.25 8.16 2.64
C ILE A 236 8.08 9.63 2.19
N LEU A 237 7.87 10.55 3.12
CA LEU A 237 7.65 11.98 2.85
C LEU A 237 8.88 12.66 2.23
N PRO A 238 8.81 13.12 0.97
CA PRO A 238 9.82 14.01 0.40
C PRO A 238 9.53 15.44 0.88
N ALA A 239 9.90 15.76 2.12
CA ALA A 239 9.61 17.06 2.74
C ALA A 239 10.41 18.24 2.13
N GLU A 240 11.34 17.99 1.21
CA GLU A 240 12.20 19.02 0.64
C GLU A 240 12.36 18.79 -0.87
N THR A 241 11.43 19.32 -1.66
CA THR A 241 11.56 19.39 -3.11
C THR A 241 11.81 20.83 -3.53
N ARG A 242 12.89 21.03 -4.31
CA ARG A 242 13.17 22.23 -5.11
C ARG A 242 11.89 22.69 -5.81
N GLN A 243 11.64 24.01 -5.91
CA GLN A 243 10.39 24.59 -6.47
C GLN A 243 9.83 23.75 -7.63
N PRO A 244 8.82 22.91 -7.38
CA PRO A 244 8.38 21.91 -8.34
C PRO A 244 7.74 22.56 -9.56
N THR A 245 8.05 22.04 -10.76
CA THR A 245 7.32 22.42 -11.98
C THR A 245 5.82 22.11 -11.82
N ARG A 246 4.93 22.88 -12.46
CA ARG A 246 3.46 22.74 -12.28
C ARG A 246 2.93 21.30 -12.38
N PRO A 247 3.35 20.46 -13.36
CA PRO A 247 2.88 19.06 -13.44
C PRO A 247 3.45 18.17 -12.33
N LEU A 248 4.62 18.51 -11.79
CA LEU A 248 5.24 17.78 -10.69
C LEU A 248 4.50 18.05 -9.37
N VAL A 249 3.93 19.24 -9.20
CA VAL A 249 3.12 19.60 -8.02
C VAL A 249 1.92 18.66 -7.87
N ILE A 250 1.12 18.47 -8.94
CA ILE A 250 -0.09 17.62 -8.86
C ILE A 250 0.27 16.20 -8.46
N VAL A 251 1.27 15.60 -9.13
CA VAL A 251 1.72 14.23 -8.81
C VAL A 251 2.28 14.15 -7.39
N ALA A 252 3.00 15.17 -6.93
CA ALA A 252 3.48 15.22 -5.55
C ALA A 252 2.33 15.25 -4.54
N LEU A 253 1.30 16.07 -4.78
CA LEU A 253 0.10 16.15 -3.92
C LEU A 253 -0.64 14.81 -3.87
N GLU A 254 -0.83 14.18 -5.03
CA GLU A 254 -1.54 12.90 -5.12
C GLU A 254 -0.74 11.77 -4.46
N SER A 255 0.55 11.65 -4.75
CA SER A 255 1.42 10.67 -4.11
C SER A 255 1.49 10.88 -2.61
N LEU A 256 1.61 12.12 -2.15
CA LEU A 256 1.64 12.47 -0.73
C LEU A 256 0.34 12.07 -0.02
N ALA A 257 -0.81 12.38 -0.62
CA ALA A 257 -2.10 12.02 -0.05
C ALA A 257 -2.28 10.50 0.01
N VAL A 258 -1.87 9.77 -1.03
CA VAL A 258 -1.91 8.30 -1.04
C VAL A 258 -1.03 7.73 0.06
N VAL A 259 0.22 8.20 0.20
CA VAL A 259 1.11 7.74 1.27
C VAL A 259 0.51 8.02 2.64
N ALA A 260 0.03 9.25 2.89
CA ALA A 260 -0.56 9.61 4.18
C ALA A 260 -1.86 8.86 4.48
N PHE A 261 -2.60 8.45 3.44
CA PHE A 261 -3.81 7.64 3.55
C PHE A 261 -3.50 6.16 3.85
N VAL A 262 -2.43 5.63 3.25
CA VAL A 262 -1.99 4.23 3.34
C VAL A 262 -1.23 3.97 4.64
N ASP A 263 -0.31 4.86 5.01
CA ASP A 263 0.66 4.70 6.10
C ASP A 263 0.15 5.24 7.44
N VAL A 264 -1.17 5.26 7.64
CA VAL A 264 -1.78 5.69 8.90
C VAL A 264 -1.34 4.73 10.00
N ALA A 265 -0.43 5.17 10.87
CA ALA A 265 -0.10 4.44 12.08
C ALA A 265 -1.24 4.66 13.08
N ALA A 266 -1.89 3.57 13.51
CA ALA A 266 -2.99 3.62 14.49
C ALA A 266 -2.59 4.28 15.83
N GLU A 267 -1.29 4.40 16.09
CA GLU A 267 -0.69 4.96 17.31
C GLU A 267 -0.12 6.37 17.13
N ASN A 268 0.17 6.83 15.90
CA ASN A 268 0.75 8.16 15.65
C ASN A 268 0.21 8.79 14.34
N MET A 269 -0.49 9.92 14.47
CA MET A 269 -1.13 10.66 13.37
C MET A 269 -0.37 11.95 13.00
N ASP A 270 0.77 12.23 13.61
CA ASP A 270 1.45 13.53 13.48
C ASP A 270 1.89 13.79 12.03
N ASP A 271 2.40 12.78 11.34
CA ASP A 271 2.80 12.88 9.92
C ASP A 271 1.57 13.08 9.01
N THR A 272 0.45 12.41 9.30
CA THR A 272 -0.82 12.58 8.57
C THR A 272 -1.40 13.98 8.79
N GLU A 273 -1.33 14.51 10.01
CA GLU A 273 -1.78 15.87 10.31
C GLU A 273 -0.86 16.93 9.68
N ALA A 274 0.46 16.74 9.75
CA ALA A 274 1.42 17.62 9.09
C ALA A 274 1.18 17.65 7.57
N CYS A 275 0.94 16.49 6.97
CA CYS A 275 0.52 16.38 5.57
C CYS A 275 -0.77 17.17 5.30
N MET A 276 -1.81 16.96 6.11
CA MET A 276 -3.08 17.66 5.96
C MET A 276 -2.94 19.19 6.11
N LYS A 277 -2.13 19.67 7.07
CA LYS A 277 -1.81 21.09 7.25
C LYS A 277 -1.04 21.67 6.07
N ALA A 278 -0.07 20.93 5.53
CA ALA A 278 0.70 21.34 4.35
C ALA A 278 -0.21 21.47 3.11
N LEU A 279 -1.09 20.50 2.88
CA LEU A 279 -2.10 20.55 1.81
C LEU A 279 -3.05 21.74 2.01
N TRP A 280 -3.49 21.99 3.25
CA TRP A 280 -4.36 23.12 3.56
C TRP A 280 -3.68 24.47 3.32
N GLY A 281 -2.39 24.62 3.64
CA GLY A 281 -1.61 25.83 3.35
C GLY A 281 -1.51 26.17 1.87
N LEU A 282 -1.64 25.17 0.97
CA LEU A 282 -1.73 25.40 -0.48
C LEU A 282 -3.13 25.81 -0.93
N ILE A 283 -4.17 25.32 -0.26
CA ILE A 283 -5.58 25.66 -0.52
C ILE A 283 -5.90 27.08 -0.03
N ARG A 284 -5.33 27.46 1.12
CA ARG A 284 -5.50 28.78 1.75
C ARG A 284 -4.13 29.31 2.17
N PRO A 285 -3.37 29.95 1.26
CA PRO A 285 -2.12 30.61 1.60
C PRO A 285 -2.38 31.69 2.65
N SER A 286 -1.64 31.68 3.76
CA SER A 286 -1.75 32.73 4.79
C SER A 286 -1.40 34.09 4.18
N THR A 287 -2.23 35.11 4.45
CA THR A 287 -2.14 36.48 3.92
C THR A 287 -1.01 37.31 4.54
N GLY A 288 0.05 36.68 5.03
CA GLY A 288 1.21 37.38 5.60
C GLY A 288 1.94 38.24 4.56
N PRO A 289 2.45 39.43 4.93
CA PRO A 289 3.02 40.41 3.99
C PRO A 289 4.22 39.91 3.18
N LYS A 290 4.89 38.81 3.59
CA LYS A 290 6.04 38.23 2.87
C LYS A 290 5.67 37.27 1.71
N LEU A 291 4.40 36.93 1.52
CA LEU A 291 3.94 35.98 0.47
C LEU A 291 2.92 36.59 -0.52
N ALA A 292 2.54 37.86 -0.34
CA ALA A 292 1.62 38.56 -1.24
C ALA A 292 2.12 38.61 -2.71
N GLY A 293 3.44 38.51 -2.93
CA GLY A 293 4.02 38.40 -4.28
C GLY A 293 3.82 37.04 -4.98
N ALA A 294 3.57 35.97 -4.22
CA ALA A 294 3.38 34.60 -4.74
C ALA A 294 1.90 34.15 -4.75
N ALA A 295 1.01 34.92 -4.11
CA ALA A 295 -0.44 34.68 -4.04
C ALA A 295 -1.15 34.71 -5.40
N ARG A 296 -0.46 35.13 -6.47
CA ARG A 296 -0.99 35.15 -7.82
C ARG A 296 -0.46 33.94 -8.59
N LYS A 297 -1.34 32.94 -8.76
CA LYS A 297 -1.30 31.82 -9.74
C LYS A 297 -0.98 30.41 -9.20
N THR A 298 -1.64 29.94 -8.14
CA THR A 298 -1.94 28.49 -8.09
C THR A 298 -2.91 28.19 -9.23
N SER A 299 -2.48 27.34 -10.18
CA SER A 299 -3.35 26.93 -11.29
C SER A 299 -4.63 26.32 -10.72
N PRO A 300 -5.81 26.56 -11.33
CA PRO A 300 -7.06 25.93 -10.87
C PRO A 300 -6.97 24.41 -10.79
N HIS A 301 -6.17 23.77 -11.65
CA HIS A 301 -5.92 22.33 -11.61
C HIS A 301 -5.11 21.90 -10.38
N VAL A 302 -4.12 22.71 -9.97
CA VAL A 302 -3.32 22.46 -8.77
C VAL A 302 -4.19 22.64 -7.52
N LEU A 303 -5.06 23.65 -7.51
CA LEU A 303 -6.00 23.88 -6.41
C LEU A 303 -6.99 22.72 -6.28
N ALA A 304 -7.59 22.27 -7.39
CA ALA A 304 -8.51 21.13 -7.39
C ALA A 304 -7.82 19.83 -6.91
N ALA A 305 -6.57 19.59 -7.33
CA ALA A 305 -5.78 18.46 -6.87
C ALA A 305 -5.45 18.56 -5.37
N ALA A 306 -5.09 19.75 -4.89
CA ALA A 306 -4.82 19.97 -3.46
C ALA A 306 -6.06 19.73 -2.59
N VAL A 307 -7.24 20.23 -3.01
CA VAL A 307 -8.51 19.97 -2.32
C VAL A 307 -8.85 18.48 -2.32
N SER A 308 -8.68 17.79 -3.46
CA SER A 308 -8.92 16.34 -3.56
C SER A 308 -7.97 15.54 -2.66
N ALA A 309 -6.69 15.88 -2.68
CA ALA A 309 -5.65 15.28 -1.84
C ALA A 309 -5.94 15.48 -0.35
N TRP A 310 -6.28 16.71 0.05
CA TRP A 310 -6.66 17.05 1.41
C TRP A 310 -7.89 16.26 1.86
N THR A 311 -8.90 16.14 0.98
CA THR A 311 -10.12 15.40 1.28
C THR A 311 -9.84 13.91 1.46
N LEU A 312 -8.97 13.30 0.64
CA LEU A 312 -8.56 11.91 0.82
C LEU A 312 -7.93 11.67 2.20
N VAL A 313 -6.96 12.52 2.58
CA VAL A 313 -6.27 12.43 3.88
C VAL A 313 -7.26 12.61 5.03
N LEU A 314 -8.22 13.53 4.90
CA LEU A 314 -9.29 13.72 5.88
C LEU A 314 -10.11 12.44 6.10
N THR A 315 -10.33 11.63 5.05
CA THR A 315 -11.12 10.41 5.17
C THR A 315 -10.45 9.28 5.95
N THR A 316 -9.22 9.44 6.47
CA THR A 316 -8.56 8.39 7.27
C THR A 316 -9.35 8.11 8.57
N THR A 317 -9.86 6.88 8.74
CA THR A 317 -11.12 6.64 9.50
C THR A 317 -11.04 6.65 11.03
N ASP A 318 -9.88 6.41 11.63
CA ASP A 318 -9.83 6.08 13.07
C ASP A 318 -8.94 7.00 13.92
N GLY A 319 -7.97 7.68 13.31
CA GLY A 319 -7.10 8.64 14.01
C GLY A 319 -7.82 9.92 14.42
N TRP A 320 -8.66 10.48 13.52
CA TRP A 320 -9.38 11.72 13.78
C TRP A 320 -10.44 11.55 14.85
N LYS A 321 -11.12 10.40 14.95
CA LYS A 321 -12.15 10.17 15.99
C LYS A 321 -11.55 10.22 17.40
N LYS A 322 -10.39 9.58 17.61
CA LYS A 322 -9.66 9.60 18.89
C LYS A 322 -9.12 10.99 19.23
N LYS A 323 -8.57 11.71 18.25
CA LYS A 323 -8.04 13.07 18.44
C LYS A 323 -9.14 14.14 18.56
N LYS A 324 -10.30 13.95 17.92
CA LYS A 324 -11.48 14.83 18.00
C LYS A 324 -12.13 14.77 19.40
N ALA A 325 -12.00 13.66 20.12
CA ALA A 325 -12.33 13.57 21.54
C ALA A 325 -11.37 14.39 22.43
N ALA A 326 -10.17 14.71 21.94
CA ALA A 326 -9.12 15.38 22.72
C ALA A 326 -8.81 16.83 22.29
N ALA A 327 -9.10 17.26 21.05
CA ALA A 327 -8.40 18.43 20.48
C ALA A 327 -9.12 19.24 19.38
N SER A 328 -10.44 19.48 19.42
CA SER A 328 -11.02 20.43 18.43
C SER A 328 -12.10 21.34 18.99
N SER A 329 -11.80 22.64 19.05
CA SER A 329 -12.80 23.70 19.10
C SER A 329 -13.68 23.64 17.83
N PRO A 330 -15.01 23.70 17.95
CA PRO A 330 -15.94 23.76 16.82
C PRO A 330 -15.68 24.89 15.82
N ALA A 331 -14.93 25.93 16.20
CA ALA A 331 -14.68 27.11 15.37
C ALA A 331 -13.76 26.84 14.16
N ALA A 332 -12.74 25.99 14.30
CA ALA A 332 -11.74 25.77 13.24
C ALA A 332 -12.33 25.11 11.97
N TRP A 333 -13.33 24.23 12.15
CA TRP A 333 -14.01 23.57 11.04
C TRP A 333 -14.97 24.50 10.31
N ARG A 334 -15.56 25.49 11.00
CA ARG A 334 -16.43 26.51 10.38
C ARG A 334 -15.65 27.35 9.38
N ASP A 335 -14.47 27.83 9.74
CA ASP A 335 -13.62 28.62 8.84
C ASP A 335 -13.13 27.81 7.64
N THR A 336 -12.83 26.53 7.88
CA THR A 336 -12.47 25.57 6.83
C THR A 336 -13.63 25.41 5.83
N ALA A 337 -14.85 25.22 6.35
CA ALA A 337 -16.06 25.08 5.55
C ALA A 337 -16.42 26.34 4.77
N ALA A 338 -16.28 27.52 5.39
CA ALA A 338 -16.55 28.80 4.73
C ALA A 338 -15.59 29.01 3.54
N HIS A 339 -14.31 28.67 3.72
CA HIS A 339 -13.34 28.73 2.63
C HIS A 339 -13.69 27.73 1.51
N LEU A 340 -14.01 26.47 1.83
CA LEU A 340 -14.44 25.48 0.84
C LEU A 340 -15.72 25.91 0.10
N ALA A 341 -16.69 26.49 0.81
CA ALA A 341 -17.92 27.00 0.21
C ALA A 341 -17.63 28.15 -0.77
N SER A 342 -16.66 29.02 -0.47
CA SER A 342 -16.25 30.07 -1.40
C SER A 342 -15.68 29.51 -2.73
N LEU A 343 -15.03 28.34 -2.69
CA LEU A 343 -14.49 27.68 -3.88
C LEU A 343 -15.59 27.17 -4.85
N LEU A 344 -16.84 27.03 -4.39
CA LEU A 344 -17.99 26.69 -5.25
C LEU A 344 -18.34 27.82 -6.24
N HIS A 345 -17.82 29.03 -6.02
CA HIS A 345 -17.96 30.17 -6.93
C HIS A 345 -16.79 30.30 -7.92
N SER A 346 -15.84 29.36 -7.95
CA SER A 346 -14.73 29.37 -8.91
C SER A 346 -15.22 29.20 -10.36
N ASP A 347 -14.52 29.85 -11.30
CA ASP A 347 -14.71 29.64 -12.75
C ASP A 347 -14.31 28.23 -13.21
N SER A 348 -13.47 27.54 -12.43
CA SER A 348 -12.99 26.21 -12.74
C SER A 348 -13.94 25.13 -12.22
N ARG A 349 -14.56 24.37 -13.13
CA ARG A 349 -15.41 23.21 -12.77
C ARG A 349 -14.69 22.20 -11.89
N ALA A 350 -13.42 21.93 -12.15
CA ALA A 350 -12.63 20.99 -11.34
C ALA A 350 -12.48 21.46 -9.89
N VAL A 351 -12.31 22.77 -9.67
CA VAL A 351 -12.24 23.35 -8.32
C VAL A 351 -13.60 23.25 -7.63
N ARG A 352 -14.68 23.60 -8.34
CA ARG A 352 -16.05 23.47 -7.82
C ARG A 352 -16.37 22.04 -7.39
N MET A 353 -16.09 21.07 -8.26
CA MET A 353 -16.33 19.65 -7.99
C MET A 353 -15.55 19.15 -6.77
N ALA A 354 -14.23 19.43 -6.71
CA ALA A 354 -13.40 19.03 -5.58
C ALA A 354 -13.89 19.66 -4.25
N ALA A 355 -14.29 20.93 -4.27
CA ALA A 355 -14.84 21.61 -3.10
C ALA A 355 -16.19 21.03 -2.66
N GLY A 356 -17.06 20.68 -3.62
CA GLY A 356 -18.35 20.02 -3.35
C GLY A 356 -18.17 18.66 -2.68
N GLU A 357 -17.27 17.81 -3.19
CA GLU A 357 -16.94 16.52 -2.58
C GLU A 357 -16.37 16.71 -1.16
N ALA A 358 -15.45 17.67 -0.97
CA ALA A 358 -14.88 17.98 0.33
C ALA A 358 -15.95 18.38 1.36
N LEU A 359 -16.89 19.25 0.96
CA LEU A 359 -18.01 19.69 1.81
C LEU A 359 -18.92 18.50 2.16
N ALA A 360 -19.28 17.67 1.19
CA ALA A 360 -20.11 16.49 1.43
C ALA A 360 -19.45 15.54 2.44
N VAL A 361 -18.14 15.29 2.32
CA VAL A 361 -17.36 14.49 3.28
C VAL A 361 -17.36 15.13 4.67
N THR A 362 -17.12 16.44 4.79
CA THR A 362 -17.08 17.12 6.10
C THR A 362 -18.43 17.07 6.82
N ILE A 363 -19.54 17.15 6.08
CA ILE A 363 -20.90 17.02 6.62
C ILE A 363 -21.19 15.57 7.03
N GLU A 364 -20.86 14.59 6.17
CA GLU A 364 -21.04 13.16 6.46
C GLU A 364 -20.24 12.71 7.70
N MET A 365 -19.01 13.20 7.85
CA MET A 365 -18.15 12.94 9.01
C MET A 365 -18.56 13.73 10.28
N LYS A 366 -19.66 14.47 10.22
CA LYS A 366 -20.17 15.33 11.32
C LYS A 366 -19.09 16.30 11.83
N LEU A 367 -18.28 16.85 10.93
CA LEU A 367 -17.39 17.98 11.23
C LEU A 367 -18.15 19.30 11.13
N LEU A 368 -19.21 19.30 10.33
CA LEU A 368 -20.20 20.37 10.22
C LEU A 368 -21.58 19.77 10.53
N THR A 369 -22.28 20.33 11.52
CA THR A 369 -23.66 19.93 11.84
C THR A 369 -24.63 21.06 11.50
N ARG A 370 -25.90 20.71 11.23
CA ARG A 370 -26.95 21.70 10.95
C ARG A 370 -27.17 22.64 12.13
N ASP A 371 -27.05 22.15 13.36
CA ASP A 371 -27.25 22.95 14.57
C ASP A 371 -26.19 24.04 14.73
N SER A 372 -24.95 23.78 14.29
CA SER A 372 -23.82 24.68 14.46
C SER A 372 -23.48 25.51 13.22
N ASN A 373 -23.94 25.08 12.04
CA ASN A 373 -23.56 25.63 10.74
C ASN A 373 -24.73 25.69 9.73
N GLY A 374 -25.98 25.73 10.21
CA GLY A 374 -27.19 25.64 9.37
C GLY A 374 -27.21 26.64 8.22
N ALA A 375 -26.89 27.92 8.47
CA ALA A 375 -26.83 28.95 7.43
C ALA A 375 -25.82 28.63 6.31
N LEU A 376 -24.63 28.14 6.68
CA LEU A 376 -23.59 27.76 5.72
C LEU A 376 -24.03 26.54 4.90
N ILE A 377 -24.60 25.52 5.55
CA ILE A 377 -25.08 24.31 4.86
C ILE A 377 -26.22 24.65 3.88
N SER A 378 -27.14 25.54 4.28
CA SER A 378 -28.20 26.04 3.39
C SER A 378 -27.64 26.81 2.20
N GLY A 379 -26.62 27.66 2.41
CA GLY A 379 -25.94 28.36 1.31
C GLY A 379 -25.24 27.40 0.35
N VAL A 380 -24.57 26.37 0.87
CA VAL A 380 -23.96 25.30 0.06
C VAL A 380 -25.02 24.54 -0.73
N ALA A 381 -26.18 24.23 -0.12
CA ALA A 381 -27.27 23.53 -0.80
C ALA A 381 -27.87 24.36 -1.94
N ALA A 382 -28.10 25.66 -1.71
CA ALA A 382 -28.56 26.58 -2.75
C ALA A 382 -27.57 26.63 -3.92
N ARG A 383 -26.28 26.80 -3.62
CA ARG A 383 -25.23 26.85 -4.65
C ARG A 383 -25.07 25.52 -5.39
N ALA A 384 -25.18 24.38 -4.70
CA ALA A 384 -25.16 23.06 -5.32
C ALA A 384 -26.34 22.89 -6.30
N SER A 385 -27.54 23.34 -5.93
CA SER A 385 -28.72 23.33 -6.81
C SER A 385 -28.50 24.16 -8.07
N GLU A 386 -27.92 25.36 -7.93
CA GLU A 386 -27.55 26.20 -9.09
C GLU A 386 -26.56 25.49 -10.01
N LEU A 387 -25.49 24.90 -9.45
CA LEU A 387 -24.45 24.19 -10.22
C LEU A 387 -24.95 22.91 -10.88
N ALA A 388 -25.99 22.28 -10.32
CA ALA A 388 -26.68 21.13 -10.91
C ALA A 388 -27.55 21.53 -12.12
N ASN A 389 -28.02 22.77 -12.15
CA ASN A 389 -28.90 23.31 -13.20
C ASN A 389 -28.16 24.25 -14.17
N GLU A 390 -26.88 24.54 -13.92
CA GLU A 390 -26.03 25.38 -14.76
C GLU A 390 -26.06 24.87 -16.23
N ALA A 391 -26.31 25.77 -17.17
CA ALA A 391 -26.21 25.45 -18.59
C ALA A 391 -24.74 25.30 -19.00
N ALA A 392 -24.45 24.49 -20.02
CA ALA A 392 -23.08 24.26 -20.46
C ALA A 392 -22.34 25.54 -20.90
N GLY A 393 -23.07 26.55 -21.37
CA GLY A 393 -22.56 27.74 -22.04
C GLY A 393 -22.20 27.47 -23.50
N ALA A 394 -22.38 28.45 -24.37
CA ALA A 394 -21.97 28.34 -25.77
C ALA A 394 -20.44 28.23 -25.88
N GLY A 395 -19.93 27.28 -26.67
CA GLY A 395 -18.49 27.12 -26.93
C GLY A 395 -17.67 26.43 -25.85
N VAL A 396 -18.29 25.95 -24.76
CA VAL A 396 -17.56 25.30 -23.66
C VAL A 396 -17.46 23.79 -23.90
N GLY A 397 -16.27 23.22 -23.70
CA GLY A 397 -16.04 21.77 -23.80
C GLY A 397 -17.01 20.99 -22.92
N LYS A 398 -17.73 20.01 -23.51
CA LYS A 398 -18.70 19.15 -22.80
C LYS A 398 -18.06 18.24 -21.74
N ALA A 399 -16.74 18.07 -21.77
CA ALA A 399 -15.98 17.33 -20.77
C ALA A 399 -16.16 17.97 -19.38
N ASN A 400 -16.38 17.15 -18.36
CA ASN A 400 -16.64 17.54 -16.96
C ASN A 400 -17.95 18.32 -16.70
N PHE A 401 -18.68 18.78 -17.73
CA PHE A 401 -19.98 19.43 -17.54
C PHE A 401 -21.02 18.45 -17.01
N VAL A 402 -21.12 17.28 -17.66
CA VAL A 402 -22.04 16.21 -17.23
C VAL A 402 -21.67 15.71 -15.83
N GLU A 403 -20.37 15.52 -15.58
CA GLU A 403 -19.88 15.07 -14.27
C GLU A 403 -20.18 16.08 -13.16
N GLN A 404 -19.99 17.38 -13.41
CA GLN A 404 -20.36 18.44 -12.47
C GLN A 404 -21.85 18.37 -12.15
N LYS A 405 -22.70 18.31 -13.18
CA LYS A 405 -24.16 18.27 -13.02
C LYS A 405 -24.62 17.08 -12.18
N GLU A 406 -24.14 15.88 -12.49
CA GLU A 406 -24.51 14.67 -11.75
C GLU A 406 -23.94 14.67 -10.32
N LEU A 407 -22.73 15.18 -10.12
CA LEU A 407 -22.16 15.36 -8.78
C LEU A 407 -23.02 16.30 -7.93
N PHE A 408 -23.35 17.49 -8.43
CA PHE A 408 -24.08 18.48 -7.65
C PHE A 408 -25.56 18.14 -7.45
N LYS A 409 -26.18 17.39 -8.38
CA LYS A 409 -27.48 16.74 -8.12
C LYS A 409 -27.38 15.79 -6.92
N SER A 410 -26.36 14.94 -6.89
CA SER A 410 -26.15 13.98 -5.80
C SER A 410 -25.89 14.69 -4.47
N ILE A 411 -25.08 15.76 -4.47
CA ILE A 411 -24.84 16.59 -3.28
C ILE A 411 -26.14 17.24 -2.81
N THR A 412 -26.94 17.81 -3.72
CA THR A 412 -28.22 18.46 -3.37
C THR A 412 -29.18 17.46 -2.70
N THR A 413 -29.32 16.26 -3.28
CA THR A 413 -30.13 15.19 -2.69
C THR A 413 -29.62 14.79 -1.30
N PHE A 414 -28.30 14.66 -1.12
CA PHE A 414 -27.70 14.35 0.17
C PHE A 414 -27.97 15.44 1.21
N LEU A 415 -27.80 16.72 0.86
CA LEU A 415 -28.05 17.85 1.77
C LEU A 415 -29.53 18.00 2.16
N ALA A 416 -30.45 17.56 1.30
CA ALA A 416 -31.88 17.50 1.59
C ALA A 416 -32.27 16.36 2.56
N GLY A 417 -31.31 15.57 3.06
CA GLY A 417 -31.54 14.43 3.95
C GLY A 417 -31.54 13.07 3.24
N GLY A 418 -31.22 13.04 1.95
CA GLY A 418 -31.01 11.82 1.19
C GLY A 418 -29.69 11.10 1.54
N LYS A 419 -29.49 9.92 0.96
CA LYS A 419 -28.25 9.14 1.11
C LYS A 419 -27.21 9.55 0.08
N ALA A 420 -25.93 9.30 0.37
CA ALA A 420 -24.87 9.40 -0.62
C ALA A 420 -25.13 8.45 -1.82
N PRO A 421 -24.66 8.77 -3.03
CA PRO A 421 -24.87 7.91 -4.18
C PRO A 421 -24.18 6.57 -4.00
N ALA A 422 -24.82 5.48 -4.43
CA ALA A 422 -24.21 4.16 -4.38
C ALA A 422 -23.35 3.95 -5.65
N SER A 423 -22.07 3.63 -5.46
CA SER A 423 -21.18 3.19 -6.53
C SER A 423 -20.80 1.74 -6.30
N SER A 424 -20.78 0.93 -7.36
CA SER A 424 -20.28 -0.44 -7.26
C SER A 424 -19.31 -0.77 -8.37
N VAL A 425 -18.18 -1.38 -8.00
CA VAL A 425 -17.14 -1.81 -8.93
C VAL A 425 -16.97 -3.32 -8.80
N ARG A 426 -17.03 -4.01 -9.94
CA ARG A 426 -16.84 -5.45 -10.00
C ARG A 426 -15.34 -5.76 -9.95
N ALA A 427 -14.89 -6.53 -8.96
CA ALA A 427 -13.48 -6.90 -8.80
C ALA A 427 -13.06 -8.05 -9.73
N SER A 428 -13.98 -8.92 -10.13
CA SER A 428 -13.68 -10.14 -10.89
C SER A 428 -14.79 -10.48 -11.90
N SER A 429 -14.46 -11.24 -12.94
CA SER A 429 -15.43 -11.84 -13.86
C SER A 429 -16.27 -12.94 -13.20
N SER A 430 -15.80 -13.53 -12.10
CA SER A 430 -16.58 -14.37 -11.20
C SER A 430 -17.34 -13.50 -10.19
N HIS A 431 -18.53 -13.93 -9.76
CA HIS A 431 -19.42 -13.21 -8.82
C HIS A 431 -18.82 -12.95 -7.42
N HIS A 432 -17.54 -13.23 -7.20
CA HIS A 432 -16.84 -12.99 -5.94
C HIS A 432 -16.18 -11.61 -5.96
N GLY A 433 -16.74 -10.70 -5.17
CA GLY A 433 -16.15 -9.39 -4.87
C GLY A 433 -16.76 -8.23 -5.65
N ARG A 434 -17.92 -7.73 -5.21
CA ARG A 434 -18.38 -6.39 -5.59
C ARG A 434 -17.91 -5.41 -4.51
N LEU A 435 -17.09 -4.44 -4.89
CA LEU A 435 -16.83 -3.29 -4.01
C LEU A 435 -18.06 -2.40 -4.07
N THR A 436 -18.68 -2.11 -2.93
CA THR A 436 -19.76 -1.14 -2.84
C THR A 436 -19.31 0.06 -2.01
N ALA A 437 -19.39 1.24 -2.60
CA ALA A 437 -19.23 2.52 -1.91
C ALA A 437 -20.63 3.12 -1.71
N SER A 438 -21.02 3.34 -0.46
CA SER A 438 -22.35 3.85 -0.08
C SER A 438 -22.33 5.14 0.73
N THR A 439 -21.13 5.68 0.97
CA THR A 439 -20.89 6.92 1.71
C THR A 439 -20.02 7.85 0.86
N TRP A 440 -20.10 9.16 1.07
CA TRP A 440 -19.22 10.13 0.41
C TRP A 440 -17.75 9.86 0.70
N THR A 441 -17.41 9.44 1.92
CA THR A 441 -16.05 9.03 2.25
C THR A 441 -15.57 7.86 1.38
N ASP A 442 -16.38 6.82 1.20
CA ASP A 442 -16.03 5.69 0.33
C ASP A 442 -15.93 6.12 -1.13
N ILE A 443 -16.86 6.95 -1.60
CA ILE A 443 -16.87 7.42 -3.00
C ILE A 443 -15.61 8.22 -3.32
N VAL A 444 -15.22 9.14 -2.43
CA VAL A 444 -14.00 9.94 -2.61
C VAL A 444 -12.76 9.05 -2.61
N ARG A 445 -12.63 8.12 -1.65
CA ARG A 445 -11.51 7.18 -1.63
C ARG A 445 -11.46 6.33 -2.90
N LEU A 446 -12.59 5.83 -3.37
CA LEU A 446 -12.69 4.97 -4.55
C LEU A 446 -12.28 5.74 -5.81
N ASN A 447 -12.86 6.92 -6.00
CA ASN A 447 -12.57 7.76 -7.16
C ASN A 447 -11.12 8.24 -7.17
N PHE A 448 -10.56 8.56 -5.99
CA PHE A 448 -9.16 8.95 -5.88
C PHE A 448 -8.24 7.78 -6.24
N LEU A 449 -8.40 6.62 -5.61
CA LEU A 449 -7.55 5.45 -5.85
C LEU A 449 -7.69 4.93 -7.28
N ARG A 450 -8.90 4.96 -7.87
CA ARG A 450 -9.13 4.58 -9.26
C ARG A 450 -8.39 5.51 -10.23
N ARG A 451 -8.44 6.83 -10.03
CA ARG A 451 -7.69 7.80 -10.83
C ARG A 451 -6.18 7.65 -10.64
N PHE A 452 -5.75 7.52 -9.39
CA PHE A 452 -4.33 7.41 -9.06
C PHE A 452 -3.70 6.12 -9.62
N LEU A 453 -4.34 4.96 -9.43
CA LEU A 453 -3.80 3.67 -9.88
C LEU A 453 -3.99 3.42 -11.39
N GLY A 454 -5.01 4.03 -12.01
CA GLY A 454 -5.28 3.87 -13.44
C GLY A 454 -5.44 2.38 -13.80
N GLY A 455 -4.66 1.92 -14.79
CA GLY A 455 -4.63 0.50 -15.21
C GLY A 455 -4.20 -0.47 -14.10
N GLY A 456 -3.49 0.00 -13.08
CA GLY A 456 -3.09 -0.79 -11.91
C GLY A 456 -4.20 -1.02 -10.89
N PHE A 457 -5.36 -0.35 -11.01
CA PHE A 457 -6.46 -0.50 -10.06
C PHE A 457 -6.99 -1.94 -9.97
N LEU A 458 -7.26 -2.56 -11.12
CA LEU A 458 -7.81 -3.91 -11.18
C LEU A 458 -6.80 -4.99 -10.71
N PRO A 459 -5.52 -4.97 -11.11
CA PRO A 459 -4.51 -5.88 -10.55
C PRO A 459 -4.39 -5.81 -9.02
N HIS A 460 -4.40 -4.60 -8.44
CA HIS A 460 -4.34 -4.43 -6.99
C HIS A 460 -5.60 -4.91 -6.27
N LEU A 461 -6.75 -4.91 -6.95
CA LEU A 461 -8.01 -5.40 -6.44
C LEU A 461 -8.09 -6.94 -6.54
N GLN A 462 -7.71 -7.52 -7.68
CA GLN A 462 -7.78 -8.96 -7.96
C GLN A 462 -6.69 -9.77 -7.27
N GLY A 463 -5.46 -9.26 -7.25
CA GLY A 463 -4.30 -9.98 -6.72
C GLY A 463 -4.41 -10.31 -5.23
N LYS A 464 -5.29 -9.60 -4.51
CA LYS A 464 -5.60 -9.82 -3.09
C LYS A 464 -6.62 -10.94 -2.87
N VAL A 465 -7.70 -10.98 -3.67
CA VAL A 465 -8.73 -12.03 -3.60
C VAL A 465 -8.12 -13.42 -3.84
N LEU A 466 -7.14 -13.50 -4.73
CA LEU A 466 -6.48 -14.76 -5.09
C LEU A 466 -5.51 -15.30 -4.03
N MET A 467 -5.04 -14.47 -3.09
CA MET A 467 -3.96 -14.84 -2.16
C MET A 467 -4.43 -15.08 -0.72
N GLY A 468 -5.69 -14.80 -0.37
CA GLY A 468 -6.27 -15.09 0.95
C GLY A 468 -5.55 -14.43 2.14
N GLU A 469 -4.78 -13.36 1.88
CA GLU A 469 -4.07 -12.59 2.92
C GLU A 469 -5.02 -11.59 3.60
N GLU A 470 -4.72 -11.17 4.84
CA GLU A 470 -5.38 -10.02 5.46
C GLU A 470 -5.26 -8.83 4.51
N ALA A 471 -6.40 -8.34 4.02
CA ALA A 471 -6.45 -7.51 2.84
C ALA A 471 -5.64 -6.20 3.00
N PRO A 472 -4.69 -5.86 2.13
CA PRO A 472 -4.09 -4.53 2.18
C PRO A 472 -5.12 -3.47 1.75
N LEU A 473 -5.16 -2.33 2.44
CA LEU A 473 -5.87 -1.05 2.21
C LEU A 473 -7.11 -1.04 1.31
N ILE A 474 -7.04 -1.28 0.00
CA ILE A 474 -8.25 -1.29 -0.88
C ILE A 474 -9.34 -2.23 -0.35
N GLY A 475 -9.00 -3.40 0.20
CA GLY A 475 -9.99 -4.30 0.82
C GLY A 475 -10.40 -3.92 2.24
N GLN A 476 -9.59 -3.13 2.96
CA GLN A 476 -9.94 -2.55 4.28
C GLN A 476 -10.77 -1.27 4.16
N VAL A 477 -10.63 -0.57 3.03
CA VAL A 477 -11.24 0.74 2.75
C VAL A 477 -12.66 0.60 2.18
N PHE A 478 -12.99 -0.54 1.57
CA PHE A 478 -14.29 -0.79 0.95
C PHE A 478 -14.94 -2.05 1.52
N VAL A 479 -16.24 -1.97 1.82
CA VAL A 479 -17.04 -3.14 2.19
C VAL A 479 -17.20 -4.03 0.95
N VAL A 480 -16.62 -5.24 1.01
CA VAL A 480 -16.93 -6.32 0.07
C VAL A 480 -18.18 -7.01 0.59
N LYS A 481 -19.33 -6.82 -0.07
CA LYS A 481 -20.50 -7.66 0.21
C LYS A 481 -20.30 -9.01 -0.46
N GLU A 482 -20.25 -10.08 0.32
CA GLU A 482 -20.23 -11.47 -0.16
C GLU A 482 -21.64 -12.03 -0.45
N ASP A 483 -22.69 -11.24 -0.23
CA ASP A 483 -24.06 -11.75 -0.07
C ASP A 483 -24.85 -12.09 -1.35
N ASP A 484 -24.27 -11.99 -2.55
CA ASP A 484 -24.99 -12.37 -3.78
C ASP A 484 -24.99 -13.91 -4.03
N MET A 485 -24.22 -14.70 -3.27
CA MET A 485 -24.08 -16.15 -3.50
C MET A 485 -25.31 -16.97 -3.10
N ALA A 486 -26.00 -16.61 -2.01
CA ALA A 486 -27.11 -17.43 -1.49
C ALA A 486 -28.37 -17.36 -2.39
N MET A 487 -28.63 -16.18 -2.97
CA MET A 487 -29.79 -15.96 -3.85
C MET A 487 -29.59 -16.54 -5.24
N ASP A 488 -28.37 -16.46 -5.79
CA ASP A 488 -28.08 -16.97 -7.13
C ASP A 488 -27.98 -18.50 -7.17
N HIS A 489 -27.46 -19.13 -6.11
CA HIS A 489 -27.46 -20.59 -5.99
C HIS A 489 -28.89 -21.16 -5.92
N LYS A 490 -29.80 -20.49 -5.20
CA LYS A 490 -31.21 -20.88 -5.12
C LYS A 490 -31.89 -20.76 -6.49
N LYS A 491 -31.72 -19.63 -7.19
CA LYS A 491 -32.26 -19.44 -8.56
C LYS A 491 -31.68 -20.43 -9.56
N LYS A 492 -30.39 -20.76 -9.47
CA LYS A 492 -29.72 -21.69 -10.38
C LYS A 492 -30.16 -23.14 -10.13
N VAL A 493 -30.34 -23.53 -8.87
CA VAL A 493 -30.91 -24.83 -8.49
C VAL A 493 -32.38 -24.93 -8.93
N GLU A 494 -33.15 -23.86 -8.78
CA GLU A 494 -34.56 -23.81 -9.18
C GLU A 494 -34.73 -23.88 -10.70
N LYS A 495 -33.89 -23.15 -11.46
CA LYS A 495 -33.83 -23.24 -12.93
C LYS A 495 -33.38 -24.61 -13.43
N GLN A 496 -32.44 -25.25 -12.73
CA GLN A 496 -32.00 -26.61 -13.08
C GLN A 496 -33.08 -27.65 -12.79
N ARG A 497 -33.87 -27.46 -11.71
CA ARG A 497 -35.01 -28.31 -11.38
C ARG A 497 -36.14 -28.20 -12.41
N THR A 498 -36.46 -27.00 -12.89
CA THR A 498 -37.44 -26.81 -13.98
C THR A 498 -36.97 -27.44 -15.27
N LEU A 499 -35.71 -27.22 -15.68
CA LEU A 499 -35.15 -27.85 -16.88
C LEU A 499 -35.13 -29.39 -16.81
N ASN A 500 -34.85 -29.96 -15.64
CA ASN A 500 -34.90 -31.41 -15.45
C ASN A 500 -36.34 -31.95 -15.51
N ARG A 501 -37.33 -31.22 -14.97
CA ARG A 501 -38.75 -31.60 -15.11
C ARG A 501 -39.23 -31.53 -16.56
N GLU A 502 -38.86 -30.50 -17.30
CA GLU A 502 -39.21 -30.37 -18.72
C GLU A 502 -38.58 -31.50 -19.55
N ARG A 503 -37.32 -31.86 -19.28
CA ARG A 503 -36.66 -33.00 -19.93
C ARG A 503 -37.33 -34.33 -19.62
N GLN A 504 -37.80 -34.52 -18.38
CA GLN A 504 -38.53 -35.74 -17.99
C GLN A 504 -39.88 -35.83 -18.70
N ILE A 505 -40.64 -34.72 -18.78
CA ILE A 505 -41.92 -34.68 -19.51
C ILE A 505 -41.71 -34.99 -20.99
N VAL A 506 -40.65 -34.45 -21.60
CA VAL A 506 -40.30 -34.72 -23.01
C VAL A 506 -39.84 -36.16 -23.22
N SER A 507 -39.14 -36.78 -22.26
CA SER A 507 -38.80 -38.20 -22.36
C SER A 507 -40.04 -39.08 -22.22
N ASP A 508 -40.94 -38.77 -21.30
CA ASP A 508 -42.13 -39.57 -21.04
C ASP A 508 -43.10 -39.51 -22.23
N LEU A 509 -43.22 -38.35 -22.89
CA LEU A 509 -43.97 -38.19 -24.15
C LEU A 509 -43.36 -38.96 -25.33
N LYS A 510 -42.03 -39.13 -25.36
CA LYS A 510 -41.34 -39.92 -26.40
C LYS A 510 -41.46 -41.43 -26.18
N HIS A 511 -41.52 -41.89 -24.93
CA HIS A 511 -41.67 -43.32 -24.61
C HIS A 511 -43.15 -43.76 -24.54
N GLY A 512 -44.09 -42.83 -24.38
CA GLY A 512 -45.54 -43.10 -24.48
C GLY A 512 -46.04 -43.31 -25.90
N SER A 513 -45.24 -43.01 -26.93
CA SER A 513 -45.65 -43.11 -28.34
C SER A 513 -45.14 -44.39 -29.05
N SER A 514 -44.51 -45.33 -28.32
CA SER A 514 -44.06 -46.62 -28.85
C SER A 514 -44.96 -47.81 -28.48
N HIS A 515 -46.17 -47.55 -27.98
CA HIS A 515 -47.23 -48.55 -27.82
C HIS A 515 -48.57 -48.00 -28.31
N VAL A 516 -48.71 -47.86 -29.64
CA VAL A 516 -49.96 -48.02 -30.38
C VAL A 516 -49.65 -48.76 -31.67
#